data_AF-A0A958AJ37-F1
#
_entry.id   AF-A0A958AJ37-F1
#
_cell.length_a   1.000
_cell.length_b   1.000
_cell.length_c   1.000
_cell.angle_alpha   90.00
_cell.angle_beta   90.00
_cell.angle_gamma   90.00
#
_symmetry.space_group_name_H-M   'P 1'
#
loop_
_entity.id
_entity.type
_entity.pdbx_description
1 polymer ?
#
loop_
_entity_poly.entity_id
_entity_poly.type
_entity_poly.pdbx_seq_one_letter_code
_entity_poly.pdbx_strand_id
1 'polypeptide(L)'
;MPQVLTTNAVITCPHGGLGRSISKNPIWLVNNGPVLVENDTGVLSCPFVIHPCVGYQLRSMHLNTTKIQGQQVVLATDFNQTFTGLPLLIQESHPVYDDSLPASLPAGLTAPSASESGTDIPLPPELAVTRPPAVQVMPPKLAFNSSTMLPSTLAIGFRLKTTYPLKWILTLINGVAKQNLDATKGLPPGLTVTPSGGSWRSPSLTIKVNLTAEFMAKLGVGQHFFYLTGVSQRGLSGFAEVKLTVT
;
A
#
# COMPACT_ATOMS: atom_id res chain seq x y z
N MET A 1 12.67 -2.78 -16.77
CA MET A 1 13.62 -2.62 -15.64
C MET A 1 12.97 -1.73 -14.59
N PRO A 2 13.12 -2.01 -13.30
CA PRO A 2 12.50 -1.20 -12.25
C PRO A 2 13.20 0.16 -12.15
N GLN A 3 12.40 1.20 -11.97
CA GLN A 3 12.86 2.58 -11.91
C GLN A 3 13.26 2.92 -10.47
N VAL A 4 14.45 3.51 -10.28
CA VAL A 4 14.88 3.96 -8.95
C VAL A 4 14.06 5.16 -8.51
N LEU A 5 13.73 5.23 -7.22
CA LEU A 5 13.01 6.36 -6.67
C LEU A 5 13.97 7.50 -6.33
N THR A 6 13.65 8.73 -6.75
CA THR A 6 14.43 9.93 -6.44
C THR A 6 13.61 10.94 -5.65
N THR A 7 14.25 11.99 -5.13
CA THR A 7 13.54 13.14 -4.53
C THR A 7 12.69 13.94 -5.53
N ASN A 8 12.85 13.70 -6.84
CA ASN A 8 12.06 14.37 -7.88
C ASN A 8 10.70 13.67 -8.11
N ALA A 9 10.49 12.47 -7.54
CA ALA A 9 9.24 11.76 -7.68
C ALA A 9 8.06 12.54 -7.08
N VAL A 10 6.92 12.44 -7.76
CA VAL A 10 5.65 12.92 -7.23
C VAL A 10 5.09 11.84 -6.31
N ILE A 11 5.00 12.15 -5.03
CA ILE A 11 4.44 11.25 -4.02
C ILE A 11 3.13 11.84 -3.53
N THR A 12 2.09 11.03 -3.44
CA THR A 12 0.77 11.46 -2.95
C THR A 12 0.20 10.46 -1.95
N CYS A 13 -0.48 10.97 -0.92
CA CYS A 13 -1.30 10.13 -0.06
C CYS A 13 -2.69 9.90 -0.69
N PRO A 14 -3.48 8.92 -0.22
CA PRO A 14 -4.80 8.63 -0.78
C PRO A 14 -5.80 9.79 -0.69
N HIS A 15 -5.54 10.75 0.20
CA HIS A 15 -6.36 11.95 0.35
C HIS A 15 -5.92 13.10 -0.58
N GLY A 16 -4.99 12.87 -1.51
CA GLY A 16 -4.51 13.87 -2.47
C GLY A 16 -3.42 14.81 -1.94
N GLY A 17 -2.91 14.57 -0.74
CA GLY A 17 -1.81 15.36 -0.16
C GLY A 17 -0.49 15.08 -0.86
N LEU A 18 0.25 16.14 -1.20
CA LEU A 18 1.57 16.03 -1.84
C LEU A 18 2.65 15.67 -0.80
N GLY A 19 3.55 14.79 -1.19
CA GLY A 19 4.67 14.31 -0.41
C GLY A 19 6.00 14.76 -0.98
N ARG A 20 6.97 14.99 -0.09
CA ARG A 20 8.36 15.26 -0.45
C ARG A 20 9.29 14.39 0.37
N SER A 21 10.08 13.57 -0.32
CA SER A 21 11.12 12.77 0.31
C SER A 21 12.36 13.60 0.61
N ILE A 22 13.07 13.21 1.66
CA ILE A 22 14.34 13.78 2.10
C ILE A 22 15.35 12.64 2.13
N SER A 23 16.36 12.72 1.27
CA SER A 23 17.49 11.79 1.31
C SER A 23 18.39 12.12 2.50
N LYS A 24 18.73 11.12 3.31
CA LYS A 24 19.73 11.27 4.36
C LYS A 24 21.15 11.29 3.80
N ASN A 25 21.36 10.63 2.66
CA ASN A 25 22.67 10.40 2.04
C ASN A 25 22.63 10.72 0.53
N PRO A 26 22.68 12.01 0.14
CA PRO A 26 22.49 12.44 -1.26
C PRO A 26 23.76 12.25 -2.11
N ILE A 27 24.23 11.00 -2.22
CA ILE A 27 25.51 10.67 -2.87
C ILE A 27 25.31 10.42 -4.37
N TRP A 28 24.24 9.72 -4.74
CA TRP A 28 23.90 9.44 -6.13
C TRP A 28 22.76 10.36 -6.57
N LEU A 29 23.04 11.19 -7.58
CA LEU A 29 22.07 12.12 -8.16
C LEU A 29 21.59 11.61 -9.51
N VAL A 30 20.29 11.68 -9.73
CA VAL A 30 19.62 11.43 -11.01
C VAL A 30 18.82 12.67 -11.35
N ASN A 31 19.18 13.36 -12.45
CA ASN A 31 18.56 14.63 -12.84
C ASN A 31 18.46 15.62 -11.67
N ASN A 32 19.56 15.78 -10.94
CA ASN A 32 19.71 16.62 -9.74
C ASN A 32 18.85 16.19 -8.53
N GLY A 33 18.09 15.11 -8.62
CA GLY A 33 17.38 14.52 -7.49
C GLY A 33 18.21 13.39 -6.87
N PRO A 34 18.52 13.46 -5.56
CA PRO A 34 19.09 12.31 -4.85
C PRO A 34 18.24 11.04 -5.00
N VAL A 35 18.93 9.93 -5.27
CA VAL A 35 18.34 8.58 -5.18
C VAL A 35 18.01 8.26 -3.72
N LEU A 36 16.84 7.68 -3.50
CA LEU A 36 16.33 7.38 -2.17
C LEU A 36 16.63 5.94 -1.76
N VAL A 37 16.89 5.77 -0.48
CA VAL A 37 17.21 4.48 0.15
C VAL A 37 16.26 4.17 1.29
N GLU A 38 16.29 2.92 1.75
CA GLU A 38 15.51 2.47 2.89
C GLU A 38 15.77 3.33 4.13
N ASN A 39 14.70 3.66 4.85
CA ASN A 39 14.66 4.56 6.01
C ASN A 39 14.83 6.06 5.71
N ASP A 40 14.96 6.47 4.45
CA ASP A 40 14.68 7.85 4.08
C ASP A 40 13.23 8.19 4.45
N THR A 41 12.99 9.46 4.76
CA THR A 41 11.69 9.92 5.25
C THR A 41 11.12 10.97 4.33
N GLY A 42 9.80 11.10 4.33
CA GLY A 42 9.14 12.21 3.66
C GLY A 42 8.07 12.86 4.52
N VAL A 43 7.81 14.11 4.19
CA VAL A 43 6.72 14.90 4.77
C VAL A 43 5.55 14.94 3.81
N LEU A 44 4.32 15.03 4.34
CA LEU A 44 3.10 15.12 3.55
C LEU A 44 2.32 16.39 3.93
N SER A 45 1.83 17.10 2.92
CA SER A 45 0.86 18.18 3.07
C SER A 45 -0.53 17.63 2.75
N CYS A 46 -1.20 17.04 3.75
CA CYS A 46 -2.46 16.32 3.57
C CYS A 46 -3.68 17.22 3.82
N PRO A 47 -4.60 17.37 2.86
CA PRO A 47 -5.80 18.21 3.02
C PRO A 47 -6.87 17.55 3.91
N PHE A 48 -6.72 16.26 4.24
CA PHE A 48 -7.67 15.55 5.10
C PHE A 48 -7.52 15.96 6.57
N VAL A 49 -8.30 16.97 6.97
CA VAL A 49 -8.22 17.62 8.29
C VAL A 49 -8.51 16.68 9.46
N ILE A 50 -9.35 15.67 9.24
CA ILE A 50 -9.80 14.75 10.31
C ILE A 50 -8.62 13.90 10.83
N HIS A 51 -7.79 13.39 9.92
CA HIS A 51 -6.63 12.58 10.27
C HIS A 51 -5.52 12.75 9.21
N PRO A 52 -4.80 13.89 9.20
CA PRO A 52 -3.88 14.21 8.14
C PRO A 52 -2.71 13.23 8.12
N CYS A 53 -2.36 12.77 6.92
CA CYS A 53 -1.10 12.08 6.72
C CYS A 53 0.03 13.10 6.89
N VAL A 54 0.86 12.95 7.93
CA VAL A 54 1.95 13.90 8.23
C VAL A 54 3.28 13.53 7.56
N GLY A 55 3.46 12.27 7.23
CA GLY A 55 4.69 11.78 6.62
C GLY A 55 4.70 10.26 6.42
N TYR A 56 5.87 9.78 6.03
CA TYR A 56 6.15 8.38 5.77
C TYR A 56 7.64 8.08 5.95
N GLN A 57 7.94 6.80 6.07
CA GLN A 57 9.29 6.25 5.99
C GLN A 57 9.33 5.28 4.81
N LEU A 58 10.34 5.44 3.95
CA LEU A 58 10.51 4.58 2.81
C LEU A 58 11.07 3.21 3.23
N ARG A 59 10.52 2.17 2.62
CA ARG A 59 10.91 0.77 2.81
C ARG A 59 11.13 0.15 1.44
N SER A 60 12.23 -0.58 1.30
CA SER A 60 12.43 -1.37 0.09
C SER A 60 11.68 -2.68 0.18
N MET A 61 11.11 -3.12 -0.94
CA MET A 61 10.59 -4.48 -1.05
C MET A 61 11.65 -5.49 -1.47
N HIS A 62 12.92 -5.06 -1.56
CA HIS A 62 14.05 -5.92 -1.93
C HIS A 62 13.86 -6.57 -3.31
N LEU A 63 13.20 -5.85 -4.22
CA LEU A 63 13.01 -6.26 -5.62
C LEU A 63 14.22 -5.90 -6.50
N ASN A 64 15.24 -5.25 -5.93
CA ASN A 64 16.55 -5.00 -6.51
C ASN A 64 17.67 -5.40 -5.55
N THR A 65 18.91 -5.41 -6.03
CA THR A 65 20.11 -5.68 -5.21
C THR A 65 20.97 -4.44 -4.96
N THR A 66 20.64 -3.30 -5.58
CA THR A 66 21.42 -2.07 -5.47
C THR A 66 21.40 -1.47 -4.07
N LYS A 67 22.59 -1.13 -3.57
CA LYS A 67 22.78 -0.50 -2.26
C LYS A 67 23.63 0.75 -2.36
N ILE A 68 23.29 1.75 -1.54
CA ILE A 68 24.12 2.94 -1.31
C ILE A 68 24.50 2.92 0.17
N GLN A 69 25.80 2.87 0.46
CA GLN A 69 26.32 2.77 1.84
C GLN A 69 25.67 1.65 2.67
N GLY A 70 25.39 0.51 2.02
CA GLY A 70 24.78 -0.65 2.66
C GLY A 70 23.25 -0.59 2.81
N GLN A 71 22.61 0.54 2.49
CA GLN A 71 21.15 0.69 2.51
C GLN A 71 20.55 0.34 1.14
N GLN A 72 19.43 -0.38 1.13
CA GLN A 72 18.76 -0.80 -0.10
C GLN A 72 18.17 0.40 -0.84
N VAL A 73 18.40 0.50 -2.16
CA VAL A 73 17.75 1.50 -3.01
C VAL A 73 16.25 1.20 -3.09
N VAL A 74 15.44 2.26 -2.98
CA VAL A 74 13.98 2.17 -3.09
C VAL A 74 13.59 2.32 -4.55
N LEU A 75 12.72 1.44 -5.02
CA LEU A 75 12.17 1.52 -6.38
C LEU A 75 10.88 2.34 -6.38
N ALA A 76 10.59 3.00 -7.50
CA ALA A 76 9.32 3.71 -7.69
C ALA A 76 8.11 2.78 -7.57
N THR A 77 8.31 1.48 -7.80
CA THR A 77 7.29 0.45 -7.64
C THR A 77 7.24 -0.15 -6.25
N ASP A 78 8.11 0.19 -5.31
CA ASP A 78 8.08 -0.37 -3.95
C ASP A 78 6.82 0.10 -3.20
N PHE A 79 6.19 -0.83 -2.48
CA PHE A 79 5.04 -0.51 -1.64
C PHE A 79 5.47 0.29 -0.41
N ASN A 80 5.01 1.53 -0.34
CA ASN A 80 5.25 2.43 0.77
C ASN A 80 3.94 2.92 1.36
N GLN A 81 3.98 3.26 2.65
CA GLN A 81 2.80 3.72 3.39
C GLN A 81 3.10 4.97 4.22
N THR A 82 2.07 5.76 4.46
CA THR A 82 2.08 6.82 5.47
C THR A 82 2.32 6.24 6.86
N PHE A 83 2.68 7.09 7.83
CA PHE A 83 2.68 6.68 9.25
C PHE A 83 1.30 6.25 9.74
N THR A 84 0.23 6.65 9.06
CA THR A 84 -1.15 6.21 9.32
C THR A 84 -1.49 4.88 8.64
N GLY A 85 -0.54 4.22 7.98
CA GLY A 85 -0.73 2.91 7.35
C GLY A 85 -1.49 2.95 6.02
N LEU A 86 -1.57 4.10 5.37
CA LEU A 86 -2.24 4.26 4.08
C LEU A 86 -1.24 4.18 2.92
N PRO A 87 -1.58 3.55 1.79
CA PRO A 87 -0.67 3.38 0.67
C PRO A 87 -0.27 4.73 0.05
N LEU A 88 1.00 4.90 -0.29
CA LEU A 88 1.45 6.03 -1.09
C LEU A 88 1.28 5.71 -2.58
N LEU A 89 0.84 6.70 -3.35
CA LEU A 89 0.96 6.68 -4.80
C LEU A 89 2.25 7.41 -5.17
N ILE A 90 3.13 6.72 -5.87
CA ILE A 90 4.45 7.19 -6.27
C ILE A 90 4.52 7.21 -7.79
N GLN A 91 4.91 8.35 -8.35
CA GLN A 91 5.17 8.52 -9.77
C GLN A 91 6.57 9.11 -9.95
N GLU A 92 7.46 8.31 -10.54
CA GLU A 92 8.79 8.75 -10.94
C GLU A 92 8.80 8.92 -12.46
N SER A 93 9.20 10.10 -12.94
CA SER A 93 9.18 10.44 -14.36
C SER A 93 10.55 10.28 -15.03
N HIS A 94 11.61 10.13 -14.25
CA HIS A 94 12.97 10.07 -14.77
C HIS A 94 13.38 8.63 -15.05
N PRO A 95 13.64 8.23 -16.32
CA PRO A 95 13.99 6.87 -16.66
C PRO A 95 15.45 6.61 -16.26
N VAL A 96 15.67 6.32 -14.99
CA VAL A 96 16.89 5.66 -14.51
C VAL A 96 16.48 4.30 -14.00
N TYR A 97 16.96 3.31 -14.73
CA TYR A 97 16.68 1.92 -14.48
C TYR A 97 17.80 1.32 -13.66
N ASP A 98 17.41 0.46 -12.72
CA ASP A 98 18.35 -0.40 -12.05
C ASP A 98 18.64 -1.62 -12.93
N ASP A 99 19.88 -1.72 -13.42
CA ASP A 99 20.37 -2.82 -14.25
C ASP A 99 20.96 -3.96 -13.41
N SER A 100 20.90 -3.88 -12.07
CA SER A 100 21.35 -4.95 -11.19
C SER A 100 20.48 -6.20 -11.31
N LEU A 101 21.11 -7.37 -11.14
CA LEU A 101 20.38 -8.64 -11.14
C LEU A 101 19.35 -8.67 -10.00
N PRO A 102 18.18 -9.32 -10.17
CA PRO A 102 17.21 -9.52 -9.09
C PRO A 102 17.86 -10.17 -7.88
N ALA A 103 17.27 -9.96 -6.69
CA ALA A 103 17.70 -10.64 -5.47
C ALA A 103 17.78 -12.16 -5.68
N SER A 104 18.78 -12.81 -5.08
CA SER A 104 19.00 -14.25 -5.19
C SER A 104 17.74 -15.03 -4.82
N LEU A 105 17.38 -16.03 -5.62
CA LEU A 105 16.24 -16.90 -5.31
C LEU A 105 16.45 -17.66 -3.99
N PRO A 106 15.39 -17.93 -3.20
CA PRO A 106 15.45 -18.83 -2.06
C PRO A 106 16.06 -20.19 -2.42
N ALA A 107 16.82 -20.79 -1.50
CA ALA A 107 17.43 -22.10 -1.71
C ALA A 107 16.36 -23.13 -2.14
N GLY A 108 16.62 -23.82 -3.26
CA GLY A 108 15.71 -24.81 -3.86
C GLY A 108 14.88 -24.29 -5.04
N LEU A 109 14.99 -23.00 -5.41
CA LEU A 109 14.38 -22.44 -6.61
C LEU A 109 15.46 -22.15 -7.66
N THR A 110 15.43 -22.86 -8.79
CA THR A 110 16.27 -22.56 -9.95
C THR A 110 15.70 -21.38 -10.73
N ALA A 111 16.55 -20.41 -11.06
CA ALA A 111 16.20 -19.38 -12.03
C ALA A 111 15.85 -20.07 -13.38
N PRO A 112 14.87 -19.55 -14.15
CA PRO A 112 14.61 -20.06 -15.48
C PRO A 112 15.92 -20.01 -16.28
N SER A 113 16.30 -21.14 -16.88
CA SER A 113 17.55 -21.27 -17.63
C SER A 113 17.58 -20.24 -18.77
N ALA A 114 18.56 -19.33 -18.72
CA ALA A 114 18.88 -18.44 -19.82
C ALA A 114 19.34 -19.27 -21.03
N SER A 115 18.58 -19.25 -22.12
CA SER A 115 19.04 -19.78 -23.39
C SER A 115 20.14 -18.88 -23.97
N GLU A 116 21.16 -19.53 -24.52
CA GLU A 116 22.40 -18.98 -25.05
C GLU A 116 22.19 -17.94 -26.17
N SER A 117 22.17 -16.66 -25.85
CA SER A 117 22.69 -15.57 -26.70
C SER A 117 22.83 -14.30 -25.85
N GLY A 118 23.97 -13.62 -25.95
CA GLY A 118 24.32 -12.47 -25.10
C GLY A 118 23.25 -11.38 -25.01
N THR A 119 23.23 -10.76 -23.82
CA THR A 119 22.61 -9.47 -23.45
C THR A 119 21.09 -9.36 -23.52
N ASP A 120 20.36 -10.26 -22.87
CA ASP A 120 19.09 -9.90 -22.22
C ASP A 120 18.68 -11.04 -21.29
N ILE A 121 18.92 -10.89 -19.98
CA ILE A 121 18.20 -11.73 -19.01
C ILE A 121 16.74 -11.27 -19.13
N PRO A 122 15.82 -12.12 -19.64
CA PRO A 122 14.44 -11.71 -19.79
C PRO A 122 13.95 -11.29 -18.41
N LEU A 123 13.55 -10.02 -18.30
CA LEU A 123 12.94 -9.50 -17.08
C LEU A 123 11.87 -10.52 -16.67
N PRO A 124 11.91 -11.06 -15.44
CA PRO A 124 10.84 -11.92 -14.95
C PRO A 124 9.51 -11.28 -15.33
N PRO A 125 8.53 -12.02 -15.88
CA PRO A 125 7.27 -11.41 -16.32
C PRO A 125 6.64 -10.59 -15.18
N GLU A 126 6.91 -10.94 -13.92
CA GLU A 126 6.70 -10.25 -12.64
C GLU A 126 7.28 -8.83 -12.54
N LEU A 127 8.18 -8.40 -13.42
CA LEU A 127 8.74 -7.04 -13.44
C LEU A 127 8.29 -6.21 -14.66
N ALA A 128 7.60 -6.80 -15.64
CA ALA A 128 7.15 -6.13 -16.88
C ALA A 128 5.75 -5.47 -16.85
N VAL A 129 4.95 -5.69 -15.80
CA VAL A 129 3.58 -5.17 -15.60
C VAL A 129 3.65 -3.99 -14.67
N THR A 130 3.04 -2.90 -15.13
CA THR A 130 3.03 -1.59 -14.49
C THR A 130 1.71 -1.25 -13.80
N ARG A 131 0.71 -2.14 -13.89
CA ARG A 131 -0.62 -1.88 -13.34
C ARG A 131 -0.73 -2.34 -11.88
N PRO A 132 -1.17 -1.47 -10.96
CA PRO A 132 -1.43 -1.86 -9.59
C PRO A 132 -2.60 -2.85 -9.49
N PRO A 133 -2.71 -3.59 -8.37
CA PRO A 133 -3.90 -4.35 -8.04
C PRO A 133 -5.19 -3.54 -8.22
N ALA A 134 -6.18 -4.12 -8.89
CA ALA A 134 -7.52 -3.54 -8.88
C ALA A 134 -8.20 -3.89 -7.56
N VAL A 135 -8.70 -2.87 -6.86
CA VAL A 135 -9.45 -3.03 -5.62
C VAL A 135 -10.82 -2.38 -5.82
N GLN A 136 -11.88 -3.18 -5.68
CA GLN A 136 -13.26 -2.72 -5.79
C GLN A 136 -13.97 -2.90 -4.45
N VAL A 137 -14.89 -2.00 -4.14
CA VAL A 137 -15.65 -1.96 -2.89
C VAL A 137 -17.16 -2.01 -3.15
N MET A 138 -17.91 -2.71 -2.30
CA MET A 138 -19.38 -2.80 -2.33
C MET A 138 -19.95 -3.06 -0.91
N PRO A 139 -20.80 -2.19 -0.35
CA PRO A 139 -21.14 -0.83 -0.81
C PRO A 139 -20.05 0.19 -0.41
N PRO A 140 -19.91 1.32 -1.13
CA PRO A 140 -18.90 2.35 -0.84
C PRO A 140 -19.30 3.29 0.32
N LYS A 141 -20.59 3.34 0.67
CA LYS A 141 -21.12 4.17 1.75
C LYS A 141 -22.07 3.37 2.62
N LEU A 142 -21.98 3.60 3.92
CA LEU A 142 -22.75 2.92 4.96
C LEU A 142 -23.28 3.95 5.95
N ALA A 143 -24.43 3.65 6.56
CA ALA A 143 -25.05 4.48 7.59
C ALA A 143 -25.50 3.60 8.76
N PHE A 144 -25.27 4.09 9.97
CA PHE A 144 -25.68 3.45 11.22
C PHE A 144 -26.21 4.51 12.19
N ASN A 145 -27.33 4.24 12.83
CA ASN A 145 -27.90 5.09 13.87
C ASN A 145 -27.60 4.49 15.24
N SER A 146 -26.79 5.19 16.01
CA SER A 146 -26.33 4.78 17.34
C SER A 146 -27.42 4.90 18.41
N SER A 147 -28.41 5.77 18.22
CA SER A 147 -29.56 5.88 19.13
C SER A 147 -30.54 4.71 18.99
N THR A 148 -30.77 4.25 17.75
CA THR A 148 -31.70 3.13 17.49
C THR A 148 -30.99 1.78 17.36
N MET A 149 -29.65 1.77 17.34
CA MET A 149 -28.81 0.59 17.08
C MET A 149 -29.14 -0.12 15.76
N LEU A 150 -29.53 0.65 14.74
CA LEU A 150 -29.92 0.14 13.43
C LEU A 150 -29.02 0.62 12.29
N PRO A 151 -28.69 -0.26 11.33
CA PRO A 151 -28.99 -1.69 11.34
C PRO A 151 -28.13 -2.46 12.37
N SER A 152 -28.62 -3.61 12.84
CA SER A 152 -27.94 -4.43 13.85
C SER A 152 -26.59 -4.98 13.37
N THR A 153 -26.44 -5.13 12.05
CA THR A 153 -25.20 -5.51 11.38
C THR A 153 -25.03 -4.77 10.06
N LEU A 154 -23.79 -4.46 9.68
CA LEU A 154 -23.41 -4.00 8.35
C LEU A 154 -22.36 -4.91 7.74
N ALA A 155 -22.42 -5.07 6.43
CA ALA A 155 -21.44 -5.83 5.67
C ALA A 155 -20.78 -4.96 4.61
N ILE A 156 -19.47 -5.15 4.46
CA ILE A 156 -18.64 -4.55 3.42
C ILE A 156 -18.00 -5.70 2.64
N GLY A 157 -18.05 -5.62 1.32
CA GLY A 157 -17.29 -6.49 0.42
C GLY A 157 -16.20 -5.71 -0.29
N PHE A 158 -15.00 -6.30 -0.35
CA PHE A 158 -13.94 -5.86 -1.25
C PHE A 158 -13.56 -6.98 -2.21
N ARG A 159 -13.27 -6.63 -3.45
CA ARG A 159 -12.74 -7.55 -4.46
C ARG A 159 -11.38 -7.06 -4.92
N LEU A 160 -10.40 -7.94 -4.85
CA LEU A 160 -9.05 -7.70 -5.32
C LEU A 160 -8.79 -8.51 -6.58
N LYS A 161 -8.06 -7.92 -7.52
CA LYS A 161 -7.60 -8.60 -8.73
C LYS A 161 -6.19 -8.14 -9.10
N THR A 162 -5.28 -9.08 -9.26
CA THR A 162 -3.94 -8.85 -9.81
C THR A 162 -3.36 -10.15 -10.33
N THR A 163 -2.41 -10.09 -11.26
CA THR A 163 -1.73 -11.29 -11.76
C THR A 163 -0.71 -11.84 -10.74
N TYR A 164 -0.19 -10.99 -9.85
CA TYR A 164 0.91 -11.33 -8.92
C TYR A 164 0.60 -10.92 -7.49
N PRO A 165 -0.32 -11.62 -6.80
CA PRO A 165 -0.78 -11.24 -5.47
C PRO A 165 0.31 -11.49 -4.42
N LEU A 166 0.41 -10.59 -3.43
CA LEU A 166 1.32 -10.75 -2.30
C LEU A 166 0.56 -10.70 -0.97
N LYS A 167 -0.06 -9.55 -0.68
CA LYS A 167 -0.80 -9.32 0.56
C LYS A 167 -1.86 -8.25 0.39
N TRP A 168 -2.74 -8.13 1.36
CA TRP A 168 -3.67 -7.02 1.50
C TRP A 168 -3.68 -6.53 2.95
N ILE A 169 -4.06 -5.27 3.13
CA ILE A 169 -4.12 -4.60 4.42
C ILE A 169 -5.46 -3.87 4.49
N LEU A 170 -6.19 -4.04 5.59
CA LEU A 170 -7.41 -3.29 5.89
C LEU A 170 -7.12 -2.33 7.05
N THR A 171 -7.20 -1.03 6.78
CA THR A 171 -7.01 0.02 7.78
C THR A 171 -8.36 0.69 8.08
N LEU A 172 -8.74 0.76 9.34
CA LEU A 172 -9.84 1.59 9.82
C LEU A 172 -9.27 2.92 10.31
N ILE A 173 -9.86 4.03 9.88
CA ILE A 173 -9.65 5.36 10.46
C ILE A 173 -10.91 5.77 11.20
N ASN A 174 -10.79 5.90 12.52
CA ASN A 174 -11.82 6.51 13.35
C ASN A 174 -11.62 8.04 13.33
N GLY A 175 -12.48 8.74 12.58
CA GLY A 175 -12.37 10.18 12.42
C GLY A 175 -12.62 10.98 13.70
N VAL A 176 -13.40 10.41 14.62
CA VAL A 176 -13.75 11.06 15.89
C VAL A 176 -12.62 10.94 16.89
N ALA A 177 -12.12 9.73 17.10
CA ALA A 177 -11.02 9.44 18.02
C ALA A 177 -9.64 9.87 17.46
N LYS A 178 -9.56 10.21 16.17
CA LYS A 178 -8.31 10.49 15.44
C LYS A 178 -7.31 9.33 15.55
N GLN A 179 -7.82 8.12 15.49
CA GLN A 179 -7.04 6.89 15.61
C GLN A 179 -7.18 6.06 14.33
N ASN A 180 -6.12 5.34 14.00
CA ASN A 180 -6.14 4.32 12.96
C ASN A 180 -5.92 2.93 13.59
N LEU A 181 -6.45 1.91 12.93
CA LEU A 181 -6.33 0.53 13.36
C LEU A 181 -6.10 -0.37 12.15
N ASP A 182 -5.15 -1.30 12.28
CA ASP A 182 -5.04 -2.44 11.37
C ASP A 182 -6.15 -3.46 11.68
N ALA A 183 -7.19 -3.47 10.84
CA ALA A 183 -8.33 -4.34 10.92
C ALA A 183 -8.16 -5.65 10.12
N THR A 184 -6.98 -5.90 9.53
CA THR A 184 -6.69 -7.06 8.66
C THR A 184 -6.97 -8.41 9.34
N LYS A 185 -6.90 -8.46 10.68
CA LYS A 185 -7.16 -9.67 11.47
C LYS A 185 -8.58 -9.79 12.01
N GLY A 186 -9.47 -8.83 11.72
CA GLY A 186 -10.81 -8.82 12.30
C GLY A 186 -10.80 -8.47 13.78
N LEU A 187 -10.04 -7.44 14.15
CA LEU A 187 -10.00 -6.88 15.50
C LEU A 187 -10.43 -5.42 15.42
N PRO A 188 -11.12 -4.87 16.44
CA PRO A 188 -11.49 -5.45 17.75
C PRO A 188 -12.80 -6.27 17.70
N PRO A 189 -13.31 -6.81 18.83
CA PRO A 189 -14.58 -7.53 18.86
C PRO A 189 -15.74 -6.75 18.22
N GLY A 190 -16.57 -7.47 17.48
CA GLY A 190 -17.68 -6.89 16.72
C GLY A 190 -17.31 -6.37 15.33
N LEU A 191 -16.03 -6.41 14.95
CA LEU A 191 -15.54 -6.32 13.58
C LEU A 191 -14.96 -7.68 13.18
N THR A 192 -15.47 -8.28 12.11
CA THR A 192 -14.96 -9.57 11.60
C THR A 192 -14.52 -9.41 10.15
N VAL A 193 -13.44 -10.10 9.75
CA VAL A 193 -12.90 -10.05 8.39
C VAL A 193 -12.65 -11.46 7.87
N THR A 194 -13.03 -11.75 6.63
CA THR A 194 -12.84 -13.06 6.00
C THR A 194 -12.42 -12.92 4.53
N PRO A 195 -11.32 -13.57 4.08
CA PRO A 195 -10.34 -14.24 4.93
C PRO A 195 -9.62 -13.25 5.86
N SER A 196 -9.05 -13.72 6.97
CA SER A 196 -8.27 -12.88 7.88
C SER A 196 -6.77 -13.02 7.65
N GLY A 197 -5.98 -12.07 8.13
CA GLY A 197 -4.52 -12.19 8.21
C GLY A 197 -3.73 -11.69 6.98
N GLY A 198 -4.39 -11.07 6.01
CA GLY A 198 -3.70 -10.26 4.99
C GLY A 198 -2.99 -11.02 3.89
N SER A 199 -2.93 -12.35 3.94
CA SER A 199 -2.30 -13.15 2.88
C SER A 199 -3.14 -13.13 1.60
N TRP A 200 -2.49 -12.93 0.46
CA TRP A 200 -3.11 -12.94 -0.86
C TRP A 200 -2.31 -13.82 -1.82
N ARG A 201 -2.85 -14.97 -2.22
CA ARG A 201 -2.12 -15.95 -3.05
C ARG A 201 -2.79 -16.28 -4.38
N SER A 202 -4.06 -15.91 -4.56
CA SER A 202 -4.85 -16.17 -5.77
C SER A 202 -5.03 -14.89 -6.60
N PRO A 203 -5.07 -14.95 -7.94
CA PRO A 203 -5.21 -13.75 -8.77
C PRO A 203 -6.48 -12.92 -8.51
N SER A 204 -7.50 -13.53 -7.89
CA SER A 204 -8.66 -12.82 -7.37
C SER A 204 -8.93 -13.23 -5.93
N LEU A 205 -9.36 -12.27 -5.12
CA LEU A 205 -9.76 -12.48 -3.74
C LEU A 205 -10.99 -11.63 -3.42
N THR A 206 -11.96 -12.20 -2.70
CA THR A 206 -13.06 -11.44 -2.10
C THR A 206 -12.87 -11.41 -0.59
N ILE A 207 -12.89 -10.21 -0.03
CA ILE A 207 -12.81 -9.96 1.41
C ILE A 207 -14.17 -9.47 1.87
N LYS A 208 -14.69 -10.05 2.95
CA LYS A 208 -15.91 -9.63 3.60
C LYS A 208 -15.56 -9.08 4.98
N VAL A 209 -16.10 -7.92 5.31
CA VAL A 209 -16.02 -7.32 6.64
C VAL A 209 -17.44 -7.22 7.18
N ASN A 210 -17.71 -7.80 8.36
CA ASN A 210 -18.99 -7.61 9.03
C ASN A 210 -18.80 -6.81 10.32
N LEU A 211 -19.66 -5.83 10.52
CA LEU A 211 -19.69 -4.91 11.65
C LEU A 211 -20.97 -5.15 12.44
N THR A 212 -20.85 -5.28 13.75
CA THR A 212 -21.99 -5.35 14.67
C THR A 212 -22.39 -3.95 15.14
N ALA A 213 -23.64 -3.77 15.54
CA ALA A 213 -24.12 -2.50 16.10
C ALA A 213 -23.32 -2.04 17.32
N GLU A 214 -22.91 -2.96 18.20
CA GLU A 214 -22.07 -2.64 19.37
C GLU A 214 -20.72 -2.03 18.95
N PHE A 215 -20.06 -2.62 17.95
CA PHE A 215 -18.82 -2.07 17.42
C PHE A 215 -19.04 -0.70 16.78
N MET A 216 -20.07 -0.55 15.95
CA MET A 216 -20.37 0.71 15.25
C MET A 216 -20.71 1.83 16.24
N ALA A 217 -21.44 1.54 17.31
CA ALA A 217 -21.72 2.52 18.37
C ALA A 217 -20.43 2.97 19.09
N LYS A 218 -19.49 2.07 19.35
CA LYS A 218 -18.19 2.38 19.99
C LYS A 218 -17.32 3.30 19.14
N LEU A 219 -17.53 3.39 17.83
CA LEU A 219 -16.79 4.31 16.97
C LEU A 219 -17.13 5.78 17.27
N GLY A 220 -18.31 6.05 17.82
CA GLY A 220 -18.83 7.40 18.09
C GLY A 220 -19.48 8.06 16.87
N VAL A 221 -20.34 9.05 17.12
CA VAL A 221 -21.05 9.82 16.08
C VAL A 221 -20.06 10.57 15.21
N GLY A 222 -20.13 10.36 13.90
CA GLY A 222 -19.21 10.95 12.93
C GLY A 222 -18.96 10.09 11.70
N GLN A 223 -17.85 10.38 11.02
CA GLN A 223 -17.41 9.66 9.82
C GLN A 223 -16.21 8.77 10.13
N HIS A 224 -16.27 7.54 9.64
CA HIS A 224 -15.25 6.51 9.79
C HIS A 224 -14.95 5.90 8.43
N PHE A 225 -13.69 5.53 8.21
CA PHE A 225 -13.21 5.15 6.88
C PHE A 225 -12.51 3.80 6.93
N PHE A 226 -12.88 2.89 6.04
CA PHE A 226 -12.20 1.62 5.85
C PHE A 226 -11.44 1.66 4.54
N TYR A 227 -10.11 1.57 4.61
CA TYR A 227 -9.22 1.49 3.46
C TYR A 227 -8.73 0.08 3.29
N LEU A 228 -9.06 -0.53 2.15
CA LEU A 228 -8.43 -1.78 1.76
C LEU A 228 -7.33 -1.48 0.75
N THR A 229 -6.11 -1.93 1.05
CA THR A 229 -4.96 -1.87 0.16
C THR A 229 -4.61 -3.28 -0.33
N GLY A 230 -4.47 -3.45 -1.64
CA GLY A 230 -3.90 -4.64 -2.25
C GLY A 230 -2.46 -4.40 -2.66
N VAL A 231 -1.55 -5.30 -2.31
CA VAL A 231 -0.13 -5.25 -2.65
C VAL A 231 0.21 -6.44 -3.55
N SER A 232 0.90 -6.17 -4.65
CA SER A 232 1.43 -7.19 -5.54
C SER A 232 2.86 -7.58 -5.19
N GLN A 233 3.35 -8.70 -5.73
CA GLN A 233 4.75 -9.11 -5.61
C GLN A 233 5.72 -8.12 -6.29
N ARG A 234 5.18 -7.16 -7.06
CA ARG A 234 5.93 -6.11 -7.78
C ARG A 234 6.04 -4.81 -7.00
N GLY A 235 5.49 -4.80 -5.78
CA GLY A 235 5.35 -3.63 -4.91
C GLY A 235 4.29 -2.61 -5.30
N LEU A 236 3.70 -2.72 -6.49
CA LEU A 236 2.56 -1.89 -6.85
C LEU A 236 1.40 -2.13 -5.88
N SER A 237 0.77 -1.03 -5.47
CA SER A 237 -0.39 -1.04 -4.60
C SER A 237 -1.59 -0.37 -5.23
N GLY A 238 -2.76 -0.92 -4.96
CA GLY A 238 -4.05 -0.29 -5.25
C GLY A 238 -4.88 -0.24 -3.97
N PHE A 239 -5.90 0.61 -3.94
CA PHE A 239 -6.75 0.74 -2.75
C PHE A 239 -8.20 1.06 -3.09
N ALA A 240 -9.08 0.83 -2.11
CA ALA A 240 -10.47 1.27 -2.14
C ALA A 240 -10.90 1.74 -0.74
N GLU A 241 -11.89 2.61 -0.70
CA GLU A 241 -12.42 3.23 0.52
C GLU A 241 -13.90 2.90 0.71
N VAL A 242 -14.30 2.64 1.96
CA VAL A 242 -15.69 2.69 2.41
C VAL A 242 -15.83 3.79 3.44
N LYS A 243 -16.88 4.59 3.33
CA LYS A 243 -17.27 5.55 4.37
C LYS A 243 -18.46 5.02 5.18
N LEU A 244 -18.28 4.89 6.49
CA LEU A 244 -19.34 4.64 7.46
C LEU A 244 -19.69 5.96 8.17
N THR A 245 -20.95 6.37 8.09
CA THR A 245 -21.49 7.47 8.87
C THR A 245 -22.26 6.91 10.07
N VAL A 246 -21.87 7.30 11.28
CA VAL A 246 -22.60 7.02 12.51
C VAL A 246 -23.34 8.28 12.92
N THR A 247 -24.67 8.19 13.07
CA THR A 247 -25.54 9.27 13.55
C THR A 247 -26.12 8.97 14.91
#